data_AF-A0A838D0F3-F1
#
_entry.id   AF-A0A838D0F3-F1
#
_cell.length_a   1.000
_cell.length_b   1.000
_cell.length_c   1.000
_cell.angle_alpha   90.00
_cell.angle_beta   90.00
_cell.angle_gamma   90.00
#
_symmetry.space_group_name_H-M   'P 1'
#
loop_
_entity.id
_entity.type
_entity.pdbx_description
1 polymer ?
#
loop_
_entity_poly.entity_id
_entity_poly.type
_entity_poly.pdbx_seq_one_letter_code
_entity_poly.pdbx_strand_id
1 'polypeptide(L)'
;MSLSDKISGRVKKAAGDLLGNEALHRQGSEEEHKSEAKQGLAEEQARLERQREQVDRKAEEVSALEGDTSAAHLAEAHSREELEEQARALDVEGRSTMTKEELAQAIKAAR
;
A
#
# COMPACT_ATOMS: atom_id res chain seq x y z
N MET A 1 62.30 32.28 18.00
CA MET A 1 61.73 30.97 17.61
C MET A 1 62.75 30.23 16.76
N SER A 2 63.21 29.07 17.24
CA SER A 2 64.21 28.25 16.54
C SER A 2 63.67 27.74 15.20
N LEU A 3 64.51 27.67 14.16
CA LEU A 3 64.13 27.14 12.84
C LEU A 3 63.59 25.70 12.91
N SER A 4 64.02 24.92 13.90
CA SER A 4 63.57 23.54 14.14
C SER A 4 62.08 23.45 14.48
N ASP A 5 61.51 24.49 15.09
CA ASP A 5 60.11 24.50 15.55
C ASP A 5 59.13 24.72 14.38
N LYS A 6 59.54 25.50 13.37
CA LYS A 6 58.75 25.76 12.15
C LYS A 6 58.63 24.53 11.25
N ILE A 7 59.62 23.64 11.27
CA ILE A 7 59.64 22.42 10.45
C ILE A 7 58.72 21.37 11.09
N SER A 8 58.82 21.18 12.41
CA SER A 8 57.97 20.24 13.17
C SER A 8 56.47 20.56 13.03
N GLY A 9 56.12 21.85 13.08
CA GLY A 9 54.73 22.30 12.90
C GLY A 9 54.15 22.00 11.52
N ARG A 10 54.94 22.14 10.44
CA ARG A 10 54.46 21.87 9.07
C ARG A 10 54.27 20.38 8.81
N VAL A 11 55.16 19.54 9.35
CA VAL A 11 55.04 18.08 9.23
C VAL A 11 53.80 17.57 9.98
N LYS A 12 53.57 18.04 11.21
CA LYS A 12 52.35 17.69 11.97
C LYS A 12 51.08 18.18 11.28
N LYS A 13 51.09 19.38 10.71
CA LYS A 13 49.93 19.93 10.01
C LYS A 13 49.60 19.14 8.75
N ALA A 14 50.60 18.82 7.93
CA ALA A 14 50.38 18.01 6.73
C ALA A 14 49.89 16.59 7.06
N ALA A 15 50.43 15.97 8.11
CA ALA A 15 49.95 14.67 8.58
C ALA A 15 48.50 14.75 9.09
N GLY A 16 48.14 15.80 9.84
CA GLY A 16 46.77 16.01 10.30
C GLY A 16 45.78 16.30 9.16
N ASP A 17 46.18 17.13 8.19
CA ASP A 17 45.35 17.48 7.04
C ASP A 17 45.14 16.28 6.10
N LEU A 18 46.16 15.45 5.85
CA LEU A 18 46.03 14.22 5.05
C LEU A 18 45.19 13.15 5.76
N LEU A 19 45.47 12.87 7.04
CA LEU A 19 44.73 11.86 7.80
C LEU A 19 43.27 12.28 8.02
N GLY A 20 43.03 13.59 8.22
CA GLY A 20 41.70 14.16 8.37
C GLY A 20 40.89 14.09 7.08
N ASN A 21 41.50 14.42 5.94
CA ASN A 21 40.78 14.46 4.66
C ASN A 21 40.51 13.05 4.10
N GLU A 22 41.43 12.09 4.29
CA GLU A 22 41.22 10.72 3.81
C GLU A 22 40.17 9.95 4.64
N ALA A 23 40.16 10.14 5.97
CA ALA A 23 39.15 9.54 6.83
C ALA A 23 37.75 10.09 6.54
N LEU A 24 37.63 11.41 6.35
CA LEU A 24 36.36 12.06 5.97
C LEU A 24 35.88 11.60 4.58
N HIS A 25 36.78 11.44 3.62
CA HIS A 25 36.41 11.05 2.25
C HIS A 25 35.91 9.59 2.19
N ARG A 26 36.53 8.69 2.96
CA ARG A 26 36.12 7.28 3.02
C ARG A 26 34.78 7.10 3.72
N GLN A 27 34.54 7.87 4.78
CA GLN A 27 33.26 7.86 5.51
C GLN A 27 32.11 8.41 4.66
N GLY A 28 32.36 9.48 3.88
CA GLY A 28 31.36 10.02 2.95
C GLY A 28 30.93 9.02 1.87
N SER A 29 31.86 8.30 1.25
CA SER A 29 31.53 7.30 0.22
C SER A 29 30.69 6.13 0.74
N GLU A 30 30.93 5.69 1.98
CA GLU A 30 30.14 4.61 2.58
C GLU A 30 28.73 5.08 2.98
N GLU A 31 28.59 6.35 3.37
CA GLU A 31 27.30 6.95 3.72
C GLU A 31 26.43 7.22 2.48
N GLU A 32 27.03 7.65 1.38
CA GLU A 32 26.35 7.87 0.09
C GLU A 32 25.78 6.56 -0.46
N HIS A 33 26.58 5.50 -0.54
CA HIS A 33 26.10 4.19 -1.01
C HIS A 33 25.00 3.59 -0.13
N LYS A 34 25.09 3.78 1.20
CA LYS A 34 24.05 3.32 2.13
C LYS A 34 22.76 4.15 1.99
N SER A 35 22.89 5.42 1.67
CA SER A 35 21.74 6.32 1.46
C SER A 35 21.03 6.02 0.14
N GLU A 36 21.77 5.81 -0.95
CA GLU A 36 21.21 5.42 -2.24
C GLU A 36 20.47 4.07 -2.17
N ALA A 37 21.06 3.07 -1.52
CA ALA A 37 20.42 1.76 -1.34
C ALA A 37 19.13 1.87 -0.50
N LYS A 38 19.12 2.71 0.55
CA LYS A 38 17.92 2.94 1.36
C LYS A 38 16.85 3.72 0.61
N GLN A 39 17.23 4.73 -0.17
CA GLN A 39 16.29 5.53 -0.96
C GLN A 39 15.63 4.68 -2.05
N GLY A 40 16.39 3.84 -2.76
CA GLY A 40 15.83 2.93 -3.76
C GLY A 40 14.81 1.96 -3.17
N LEU A 41 15.12 1.35 -2.01
CA LEU A 41 14.19 0.45 -1.31
C LEU A 41 12.95 1.18 -0.81
N ALA A 42 13.09 2.41 -0.27
CA ALA A 42 11.96 3.21 0.20
C ALA A 42 11.04 3.63 -0.96
N GLU A 43 11.60 3.99 -2.12
CA GLU A 43 10.83 4.32 -3.31
C GLU A 43 10.06 3.10 -3.86
N GLU A 44 10.69 1.93 -3.89
CA GLU A 44 10.04 0.70 -4.34
C GLU A 44 8.90 0.30 -3.39
N GLN A 45 9.14 0.36 -2.07
CA GLN A 45 8.09 0.14 -1.08
C GLN A 45 6.93 1.11 -1.24
N ALA A 46 7.20 2.40 -1.41
CA ALA A 46 6.16 3.40 -1.64
C ALA A 46 5.36 3.16 -2.93
N ARG A 47 6.00 2.64 -4.00
CA ARG A 47 5.30 2.23 -5.23
C ARG A 47 4.40 1.03 -5.00
N LEU A 48 4.89 0.02 -4.29
CA LEU A 48 4.13 -1.18 -3.97
C LEU A 48 2.93 -0.87 -3.07
N GLU A 49 3.09 -0.01 -2.07
CA GLU A 49 1.99 0.46 -1.22
C GLU A 49 0.92 1.18 -2.03
N ARG A 50 1.32 2.13 -2.91
CA ARG A 50 0.37 2.81 -3.80
C ARG A 50 -0.34 1.86 -4.76
N GLN A 51 0.33 0.80 -5.22
CA GLN A 51 -0.29 -0.21 -6.06
C GLN A 51 -1.28 -1.06 -5.25
N ARG A 52 -0.91 -1.49 -4.04
CA ARG A 52 -1.81 -2.24 -3.15
C ARG A 52 -3.06 -1.45 -2.83
N GLU A 53 -2.92 -0.18 -2.46
CA GLU A 53 -4.06 0.69 -2.16
C GLU A 53 -4.98 0.90 -3.39
N GLN A 54 -4.44 0.87 -4.60
CA GLN A 54 -5.24 0.90 -5.83
C GLN A 54 -5.93 -0.44 -6.11
N VAL A 55 -5.26 -1.56 -5.83
CA VAL A 55 -5.84 -2.90 -5.95
C VAL A 55 -6.99 -3.07 -4.98
N ASP A 56 -6.82 -2.67 -3.72
CA ASP A 56 -7.85 -2.80 -2.68
C ASP A 56 -9.08 -1.96 -3.04
N ARG A 57 -8.89 -0.68 -3.42
CA ARG A 57 -9.99 0.18 -3.90
C ARG A 57 -10.71 -0.41 -5.10
N LYS A 58 -9.97 -0.96 -6.06
CA LYS A 58 -10.57 -1.53 -7.27
C LYS A 58 -11.25 -2.86 -7.00
N ALA A 59 -10.76 -3.65 -6.04
CA ALA A 59 -11.42 -4.88 -5.60
C ALA A 59 -12.76 -4.57 -4.93
N GLU A 60 -12.83 -3.52 -4.09
CA GLU A 60 -14.08 -3.05 -3.51
C GLU A 60 -15.08 -2.59 -4.58
N GLU A 61 -14.62 -1.81 -5.56
CA GLU A 61 -15.47 -1.34 -6.68
C GLU A 61 -16.00 -2.50 -7.53
N VAL A 62 -15.14 -3.45 -7.90
CA VAL A 62 -15.54 -4.65 -8.65
C VAL A 62 -16.52 -5.49 -7.84
N SER A 63 -16.25 -5.71 -6.56
CA SER A 63 -17.16 -6.47 -5.68
C SER A 63 -18.53 -5.81 -5.55
N ALA A 64 -18.59 -4.48 -5.51
CA ALA A 64 -19.86 -3.75 -5.48
C ALA A 64 -20.61 -3.89 -6.82
N LEU A 65 -19.94 -3.65 -7.95
CA LEU A 65 -20.52 -3.74 -9.29
C LEU A 65 -20.99 -5.16 -9.64
N GLU A 66 -20.20 -6.19 -9.30
CA GLU A 66 -20.58 -7.60 -9.46
C GLU A 66 -21.77 -7.94 -8.55
N GLY A 67 -21.77 -7.41 -7.33
CA GLY A 67 -22.89 -7.54 -6.40
C GLY A 67 -24.20 -7.02 -6.98
N ASP A 68 -24.20 -5.78 -7.45
CA ASP A 68 -25.38 -5.13 -8.03
C ASP A 68 -25.85 -5.83 -9.31
N THR A 69 -24.92 -6.21 -10.18
CA THR A 69 -25.23 -6.94 -11.41
C THR A 69 -25.85 -8.32 -11.09
N SER A 70 -25.32 -9.01 -10.07
CA SER A 70 -25.86 -10.31 -9.66
C SER A 70 -27.26 -10.20 -9.05
N ALA A 71 -27.53 -9.17 -8.25
CA ALA A 71 -28.85 -8.92 -7.67
C ALA A 71 -29.86 -8.52 -8.75
N ALA A 72 -29.47 -7.66 -9.69
CA ALA A 72 -30.31 -7.30 -10.83
C ALA A 72 -30.66 -8.53 -11.68
N HIS A 73 -29.69 -9.41 -11.95
CA HIS A 73 -29.92 -10.64 -12.71
C HIS A 73 -30.84 -11.61 -11.94
N LEU A 74 -30.73 -11.71 -10.61
CA LEU A 74 -31.67 -12.51 -9.80
C LEU A 74 -33.09 -11.94 -9.87
N ALA A 75 -33.23 -10.61 -9.83
CA ALA A 75 -34.51 -9.93 -9.96
C ALA A 75 -35.13 -10.09 -11.36
N GLU A 76 -34.33 -10.20 -12.42
CA GLU A 76 -34.83 -10.44 -13.78
C GLU A 76 -35.22 -11.91 -13.99
N ALA A 77 -34.39 -12.84 -13.53
CA ALA A 77 -34.56 -14.28 -13.79
C ALA A 77 -35.73 -14.92 -13.02
N HIS A 78 -36.06 -14.40 -11.85
CA HIS A 78 -37.08 -14.97 -10.97
C HIS A 78 -38.33 -14.11 -10.86
N SER A 79 -39.46 -14.74 -10.57
CA SER A 79 -40.66 -14.00 -10.17
C SER A 79 -40.50 -13.45 -8.74
N ARG A 80 -41.32 -12.47 -8.36
CA ARG A 80 -41.31 -11.97 -6.98
C ARG A 80 -41.65 -13.07 -5.97
N GLU A 81 -42.62 -13.92 -6.30
CA GLU A 81 -43.06 -15.02 -5.43
C GLU A 81 -41.93 -16.04 -5.20
N GLU A 82 -41.18 -16.37 -6.25
CA GLU A 82 -40.01 -17.25 -6.16
C GLU A 82 -38.90 -16.64 -5.28
N LEU A 83 -38.67 -15.33 -5.40
CA LEU A 83 -37.71 -14.62 -4.53
C LEU A 83 -38.20 -14.58 -3.08
N GLU A 84 -39.49 -14.38 -2.82
CA GLU A 84 -40.03 -14.47 -1.45
C GLU A 84 -39.85 -15.87 -0.84
N GLU A 85 -40.03 -16.93 -1.63
CA GLU A 85 -39.79 -18.31 -1.20
C GLU A 85 -38.31 -18.59 -0.93
N GLN A 86 -37.41 -18.12 -1.81
CA GLN A 86 -35.96 -18.23 -1.58
C GLN A 86 -35.52 -17.42 -0.36
N ALA A 87 -36.02 -16.19 -0.18
CA ALA A 87 -35.75 -15.36 0.98
C ALA A 87 -36.27 -16.02 2.27
N ARG A 88 -37.41 -16.69 2.21
CA ARG A 88 -37.93 -17.50 3.32
C ARG A 88 -37.02 -18.68 3.65
N ALA A 89 -36.48 -19.38 2.63
CA ALA A 89 -35.56 -20.49 2.85
C ALA A 89 -34.25 -20.04 3.52
N LEU A 90 -33.84 -18.79 3.32
CA LEU A 90 -32.68 -18.14 3.93
C LEU A 90 -33.01 -17.38 5.23
N ASP A 91 -34.24 -17.49 5.74
CA ASP A 91 -34.72 -16.80 6.94
C ASP A 91 -34.54 -15.27 6.93
N VAL A 92 -34.70 -14.65 5.76
CA VAL A 92 -34.63 -13.18 5.61
C VAL A 92 -35.83 -12.53 6.32
N GLU A 93 -35.54 -11.72 7.32
CA GLU A 93 -36.54 -10.90 8.03
C GLU A 93 -37.09 -9.79 7.14
N GLY A 94 -38.37 -9.42 7.31
CA GLY A 94 -38.98 -8.32 6.54
C GLY A 94 -39.22 -8.61 5.05
N ARG A 95 -38.93 -9.82 4.55
CA ARG A 95 -39.14 -10.25 3.15
C ARG A 95 -40.53 -9.89 2.56
N SER A 96 -41.60 -9.97 3.35
CA SER A 96 -42.96 -9.69 2.88
C SER A 96 -43.23 -8.22 2.55
N THR A 97 -42.42 -7.31 3.10
CA THR A 97 -42.51 -5.86 2.86
C THR A 97 -41.49 -5.37 1.83
N MET A 98 -40.55 -6.22 1.42
CA MET A 98 -39.49 -5.88 0.46
C MET A 98 -40.02 -5.86 -0.97
N THR A 99 -39.42 -5.01 -1.81
CA THR A 99 -39.61 -5.05 -3.26
C THR A 99 -38.92 -6.26 -3.87
N LYS A 100 -39.17 -6.52 -5.16
CA LYS A 100 -38.56 -7.64 -5.89
C LYS A 100 -37.03 -7.50 -5.91
N GLU A 101 -36.55 -6.28 -6.09
CA GLU A 101 -35.14 -5.92 -6.13
C GLU A 101 -34.51 -6.06 -4.73
N GLU A 102 -35.20 -5.59 -3.69
CA GLU A 102 -34.74 -5.72 -2.29
C GLU A 102 -34.68 -7.19 -1.86
N LEU A 103 -35.63 -8.04 -2.29
CA LEU A 103 -35.59 -9.47 -2.06
C LEU A 103 -34.37 -10.12 -2.73
N ALA A 104 -34.10 -9.79 -4.00
CA ALA A 104 -32.92 -10.31 -4.71
C ALA A 104 -31.61 -9.90 -4.03
N GLN A 105 -31.52 -8.65 -3.56
CA GLN A 105 -30.37 -8.14 -2.83
C GLN A 105 -30.21 -8.83 -1.46
N ALA A 106 -31.31 -9.02 -0.73
CA ALA A 106 -31.30 -9.69 0.57
C ALA A 106 -30.95 -11.19 0.45
N ILE A 107 -31.47 -11.89 -0.56
CA ILE A 107 -31.10 -13.29 -0.87
C ILE A 107 -29.61 -13.39 -1.18
N LYS A 108 -29.06 -12.45 -1.95
CA LYS A 108 -27.62 -12.41 -2.23
C LYS A 108 -26.81 -12.14 -0.97
N ALA A 109 -27.26 -11.25 -0.09
CA ALA A 109 -26.58 -10.94 1.16
C ALA A 109 -26.64 -12.07 2.20
N ALA A 110 -27.66 -12.94 2.12
CA ALA A 110 -27.87 -14.06 3.03
C ALA A 110 -27.26 -15.40 2.56
N ARG A 111 -26.68 -15.46 1.34
CA ARG A 111 -25.92 -16.61 0.82
C ARG A 111 -24.45 -16.50 1.17
#